data_AF-A0A9E5EKM7-F1
#
_entry.id   AF-A0A9E5EKM7-F1
#
_cell.length_a   1.000
_cell.length_b   1.000
_cell.length_c   1.000
_cell.angle_alpha   90.00
_cell.angle_beta   90.00
_cell.angle_gamma   90.00
#
_symmetry.space_group_name_H-M   'P 1'
#
loop_
_entity.id
_entity.type
_entity.pdbx_description
1 polymer ?
#
loop_
_entity_poly.entity_id
_entity_poly.type
_entity_poly.pdbx_seq_one_letter_code
_entity_poly.pdbx_strand_id
1 'polypeptide(L)'
;MHVFTMRTTLTLDDDLADILLRETKKKGVSFKETLNATLRRGLEQEQIGVPRKQVVTRPHHFGFKAGVDLNKLNQLADQLEAEAVADKLSRPR
;
A
#
# COMPACT_ATOMS: atom_id res chain seq x y z
N MET A 1 29.33 -20.85 -20.30
CA MET A 1 29.12 -19.83 -19.24
C MET A 1 29.75 -20.35 -17.97
N HIS A 2 30.77 -19.69 -17.43
CA HIS A 2 31.40 -20.13 -16.18
C HIS A 2 30.49 -19.76 -15.00
N VAL A 3 29.94 -20.75 -14.32
CA VAL A 3 29.29 -20.54 -13.02
C VAL A 3 30.41 -20.51 -11.99
N PHE A 4 31.01 -19.33 -11.76
CA PHE A 4 31.91 -19.16 -10.63
C PHE A 4 31.08 -19.26 -9.35
N THR A 5 31.12 -20.41 -8.69
CA THR A 5 30.56 -20.56 -7.34
C THR A 5 31.66 -20.24 -6.34
N MET A 6 31.55 -19.09 -5.67
CA MET A 6 32.42 -18.75 -4.55
C MET A 6 31.84 -19.34 -3.26
N ARG A 7 32.71 -19.88 -2.39
CA ARG A 7 32.31 -20.29 -1.03
C ARG A 7 32.70 -19.18 -0.06
N THR A 8 31.71 -18.65 0.63
CA THR A 8 31.88 -17.60 1.65
C THR A 8 31.32 -18.09 2.98
N THR A 9 31.95 -17.69 4.07
CA THR A 9 31.37 -17.78 5.42
C THR A 9 30.92 -16.39 5.80
N LEU A 10 29.66 -16.26 6.17
CA LEU A 10 29.05 -14.99 6.53
C LEU A 10 28.33 -15.16 7.87
N THR A 11 28.49 -14.16 8.74
CA THR A 11 27.75 -14.08 10.00
C THR A 11 26.45 -13.32 9.72
N LEU A 12 25.33 -13.84 10.21
CA LEU A 12 24.01 -13.21 10.13
C LEU A 12 23.54 -12.90 11.55
N ASP A 13 22.77 -11.83 11.69
CA ASP A 13 21.99 -11.59 12.89
C ASP A 13 20.94 -12.71 13.07
N ASP A 14 20.61 -13.03 14.32
CA ASP A 14 19.73 -14.15 14.67
C ASP A 14 18.33 -13.99 14.05
N ASP A 15 17.80 -12.76 14.03
CA ASP A 15 16.49 -12.45 13.46
C ASP A 15 16.48 -12.64 11.94
N LEU A 16 17.55 -12.25 11.24
CA LEU A 16 17.70 -12.43 9.81
C LEU A 16 17.82 -13.91 9.44
N ALA A 17 18.56 -14.69 10.23
CA ALA A 17 18.67 -16.13 10.06
C ALA A 17 17.29 -16.82 10.18
N ASP A 18 16.48 -16.42 11.18
CA ASP A 18 15.13 -16.93 11.37
C ASP A 18 14.17 -16.55 10.23
N ILE A 19 14.25 -15.32 9.73
CA ILE A 19 13.47 -14.88 8.57
C ILE A 19 13.80 -15.74 7.35
N LEU A 20 15.08 -15.94 7.05
CA LEU A 20 15.51 -16.76 5.92
C LEU A 20 15.08 -18.22 6.09
N LEU A 21 15.14 -18.78 7.30
CA LEU A 21 14.72 -20.15 7.58
C LEU A 21 13.20 -20.33 7.45
N ARG A 22 12.40 -19.31 7.77
CA ARG A 22 10.95 -19.35 7.49
C ARG A 22 10.67 -19.30 6.00
N GLU A 23 11.40 -18.46 5.27
CA GLU A 23 11.24 -18.34 3.82
C GLU A 23 11.66 -19.62 3.07
N THR A 24 12.70 -20.33 3.54
CA THR A 24 13.07 -21.64 2.97
C THR A 24 11.94 -22.66 3.14
N LYS A 25 11.38 -22.76 4.35
CA LYS A 25 10.25 -23.67 4.64
C LYS A 25 9.02 -23.34 3.80
N LYS A 26 8.74 -22.05 3.61
CA LYS A 26 7.60 -21.58 2.81
C LYS A 26 7.73 -21.91 1.32
N LYS A 27 8.95 -21.80 0.77
CA LYS A 27 9.22 -21.99 -0.66
C LYS A 27 9.66 -23.41 -1.03
N GLY A 28 10.07 -24.21 -0.05
CA GLY A 28 10.58 -25.57 -0.27
C GLY A 28 11.94 -25.63 -0.97
N VAL A 29 12.74 -24.56 -0.87
CA VAL A 29 14.08 -24.47 -1.52
C VAL A 29 15.19 -24.38 -0.48
N SER A 30 16.44 -24.63 -0.88
CA SER A 30 17.56 -24.65 0.06
C SER A 30 17.84 -23.26 0.67
N PHE A 31 18.49 -23.25 1.83
CA PHE A 31 18.93 -22.00 2.49
C PHE A 31 19.83 -21.16 1.58
N LYS A 32 20.77 -21.80 0.87
CA LYS A 32 21.65 -21.15 -0.10
C LYS A 32 20.87 -20.46 -1.22
N GLU A 33 19.86 -21.13 -1.78
CA GLU A 33 19.03 -20.56 -2.84
C GLU A 33 18.22 -19.37 -2.34
N THR A 34 17.62 -19.50 -1.15
CA THR A 34 16.85 -18.42 -0.52
C THR A 34 17.73 -17.21 -0.24
N LEU A 35 18.92 -17.42 0.33
CA LEU A 35 19.88 -16.36 0.62
C LEU A 35 20.33 -15.66 -0.67
N ASN A 36 20.77 -16.41 -1.68
CA ASN A 36 21.23 -15.84 -2.94
C ASN A 36 20.12 -15.08 -3.69
N ALA A 37 18.89 -15.62 -3.71
CA ALA A 37 17.76 -14.94 -4.33
C ALA A 37 17.40 -13.65 -3.59
N THR A 38 17.46 -13.66 -2.25
CA THR A 38 17.18 -12.48 -1.42
C THR A 38 18.22 -11.39 -1.64
N LEU A 39 19.50 -11.75 -1.64
CA LEU A 39 20.60 -10.81 -1.90
C LEU A 39 20.52 -10.20 -3.30
N ARG A 40 20.26 -11.02 -4.34
CA ARG A 40 20.09 -10.50 -5.71
C ARG A 40 18.95 -9.50 -5.78
N ARG A 41 17.78 -9.84 -5.24
CA ARG A 41 16.63 -8.94 -5.22
C ARG A 41 16.93 -7.64 -4.48
N GLY A 42 17.62 -7.72 -3.34
CA GLY A 42 18.04 -6.55 -2.57
C GLY A 42 18.95 -5.61 -3.40
N LEU A 43 19.99 -6.17 -4.01
CA LEU A 43 20.93 -5.42 -4.85
C LEU A 43 20.27 -4.87 -6.12
N GLU A 44 19.30 -5.56 -6.71
CA GLU A 44 18.50 -5.05 -7.84
C GLU A 44 17.62 -3.87 -7.43
N GLN A 45 17.02 -3.92 -6.24
CA GLN A 45 16.20 -2.82 -5.71
C GLN A 45 17.02 -1.59 -5.33
N GLU A 46 18.28 -1.75 -4.92
CA GLU A 46 19.19 -0.62 -4.68
C GLU A 46 19.62 0.05 -6.00
N GLN A 47 19.82 -0.72 -7.06
CA GLN A 47 20.20 -0.20 -8.39
C GLN A 47 19.05 0.53 -9.08
N ILE A 48 17.83 0.04 -8.89
CA ILE A 48 16.62 0.71 -9.35
C ILE A 48 16.23 1.67 -8.23
N GLY A 49 16.86 2.84 -8.16
CA GLY A 49 16.41 3.91 -7.27
C GLY A 49 14.92 4.15 -7.52
N VAL A 50 14.07 3.53 -6.69
CA VAL A 50 12.63 3.42 -6.98
C VAL A 50 12.12 4.85 -7.00
N PRO A 51 11.67 5.40 -8.15
CA PRO A 51 11.02 6.68 -8.12
C PRO A 51 9.78 6.46 -7.26
N ARG A 52 9.79 7.01 -6.04
CA ARG A 52 8.65 6.98 -5.15
C ARG A 52 7.50 7.53 -5.98
N LYS A 53 6.55 6.66 -6.36
CA LYS A 53 5.45 7.06 -7.24
C LYS A 53 4.76 8.22 -6.55
N GLN A 54 4.91 9.42 -7.10
CA GLN A 54 4.30 10.60 -6.51
C GLN A 54 2.80 10.33 -6.41
N VAL A 55 2.26 10.46 -5.20
CA VAL A 55 0.82 10.39 -5.00
C VAL A 55 0.24 11.64 -5.65
N VAL A 56 -0.34 11.49 -6.83
CA VAL A 56 -0.98 12.60 -7.55
C VAL A 56 -2.49 12.52 -7.33
N THR A 57 -3.05 13.53 -6.67
CA THR A 57 -4.50 13.73 -6.58
C THR A 57 -5.00 14.29 -7.91
N ARG A 58 -5.97 13.61 -8.55
CA ARG A 58 -6.66 14.12 -9.75
C ARG A 58 -7.93 14.87 -9.31
N PRO A 59 -7.96 16.21 -9.34
CA PRO A 59 -9.18 16.94 -9.01
C PRO A 59 -10.23 16.71 -10.10
N HIS A 60 -11.47 16.45 -9.67
CA HIS A 60 -12.63 16.38 -10.57
C HIS A 60 -13.54 17.56 -10.28
N HIS A 61 -13.86 18.34 -11.32
CA HIS A 61 -14.75 19.48 -11.20
C HIS A 61 -16.21 19.03 -11.42
N PHE A 62 -16.89 18.68 -10.33
CA PHE A 62 -18.29 18.23 -10.38
C PHE A 62 -19.31 19.36 -10.63
N GLY A 63 -18.86 20.62 -10.63
CA GLY A 63 -19.74 21.78 -10.67
C GLY A 63 -20.63 21.87 -9.43
N PHE A 64 -21.52 22.85 -9.40
CA PHE A 64 -22.46 23.06 -8.29
C PHE A 64 -23.90 22.98 -8.79
N LYS A 65 -24.79 22.45 -7.94
CA LYS A 65 -26.22 22.42 -8.23
C LYS A 65 -26.76 23.85 -8.25
N ALA A 66 -27.53 24.20 -9.28
CA ALA A 66 -28.18 25.50 -9.38
C ALA A 66 -29.06 25.76 -8.14
N GLY A 67 -28.96 26.98 -7.60
CA GLY A 67 -29.66 27.38 -6.36
C GLY A 67 -28.89 27.12 -5.06
N VAL A 68 -27.70 26.51 -5.11
CA VAL A 68 -26.82 26.38 -3.94
C VAL A 68 -25.91 27.60 -3.83
N ASP A 69 -26.06 28.37 -2.73
CA ASP A 69 -25.15 29.45 -2.37
C ASP A 69 -23.93 28.90 -1.62
N LEU A 70 -22.75 29.04 -2.23
CA LEU A 70 -21.49 28.54 -1.68
C LEU A 70 -21.06 29.23 -0.39
N ASN A 71 -21.59 30.43 -0.10
CA ASN A 71 -21.31 31.14 1.14
C ASN A 71 -22.21 30.65 2.29
N LYS A 72 -23.16 29.76 2.01
CA LYS A 72 -24.16 29.27 2.97
C LYS A 72 -24.22 27.74 3.06
N LEU A 73 -23.10 27.06 2.83
CA LEU A 73 -23.03 25.59 2.87
C LEU A 73 -23.47 24.99 4.21
N ASN A 74 -23.26 25.69 5.33
CA ASN A 74 -23.76 25.23 6.63
C ASN A 74 -25.29 25.11 6.66
N GLN A 75 -26.01 26.09 6.07
CA GLN A 75 -27.47 26.05 6.01
C GLN A 75 -27.97 24.93 5.11
N LEU A 76 -27.26 24.65 4.01
CA LEU A 76 -27.56 23.50 3.15
C LEU A 76 -27.36 22.18 3.90
N ALA A 77 -26.30 22.08 4.72
CA ALA A 77 -26.07 20.90 5.56
C ALA A 77 -27.22 20.72 6.58
N ASP A 78 -27.59 21.77 7.29
CA ASP A 78 -28.71 21.75 8.26
C ASP A 78 -30.02 21.30 7.60
N GLN A 79 -30.30 21.80 6.38
CA GLN A 79 -31.49 21.42 5.62
C GLN A 79 -31.48 19.94 5.23
N LEU A 80 -30.35 19.43 4.70
CA LEU A 80 -30.20 18.03 4.32
C LEU A 80 -30.33 17.09 5.52
N GLU A 81 -29.84 17.49 6.69
CA GLU A 81 -30.01 16.74 7.94
C GLU A 81 -31.49 16.71 8.37
N ALA A 82 -32.18 17.85 8.32
CA ALA A 82 -33.60 17.92 8.65
C ALA A 82 -34.46 17.06 7.70
N GLU A 83 -34.19 17.10 6.39
CA GLU A 83 -34.86 16.24 5.39
C GLU A 83 -34.61 14.75 5.66
N ALA A 84 -33.37 14.37 6.00
CA ALA A 84 -33.04 12.98 6.32
C ALA A 84 -33.72 12.48 7.61
N VAL A 85 -33.90 13.35 8.61
CA VAL A 85 -34.65 13.04 9.83
C VAL A 85 -36.14 12.90 9.53
N ALA A 86 -36.70 13.80 8.71
CA ALA A 86 -38.10 13.74 8.30
C ALA A 86 -38.42 12.46 7.49
N ASP A 87 -37.53 12.05 6.57
CA ASP A 87 -37.68 10.80 5.81
C ASP A 87 -37.64 9.56 6.72
N LYS A 88 -36.76 9.55 7.73
CA LYS A 88 -36.72 8.45 8.71
C LYS A 88 -38.00 8.36 9.54
N LEU A 89 -38.62 9.49 9.87
CA LEU A 89 -39.83 9.53 10.69
C LEU A 89 -41.10 9.22 9.88
N SER A 90 -41.09 9.46 8.56
CA SER A 90 -42.23 9.21 7.67
C SER A 90 -42.31 7.76 7.16
N ARG A 91 -41.22 6.99 7.23
CA ARG A 91 -41.24 5.55 6.90
C ARG A 91 -41.93 4.75 8.01
N PRO A 92 -43.04 4.04 7.74
CA PRO A 92 -43.60 3.11 8.71
C PRO A 92 -42.62 1.97 8.98
N ARG A 93 -42.56 1.53 10.24
CA ARG A 93 -41.76 0.38 10.68
C ARG A 93 -42.16 -0.91 9.98
#